data_AF-A0A2V8XDQ7-F1
#
_entry.id   AF-A0A2V8XDQ7-F1
#
_cell.length_a   1.000
_cell.length_b   1.000
_cell.length_c   1.000
_cell.angle_alpha   90.00
_cell.angle_beta   90.00
_cell.angle_gamma   90.00
#
_symmetry.space_group_name_H-M   'P 1'
#
loop_
_entity.id
_entity.type
_entity.pdbx_description
1 polymer ?
#
loop_
_entity_poly.entity_id
_entity_poly.type
_entity_poly.pdbx_seq_one_letter_code
_entity_poly.pdbx_strand_id
1 'polypeptide(L)'
;MYNVGAYGSMIADRVRVEAYAEALRKSVRPGSVVVEIGTGPGIFAVLACQFGAGRVYAIEPGEIIQVAREVAAANDCTEKIQFFEELSDRVTLPGRADVVFSDLRAVLPLFQRHIPAIIDARRRFLVPGGTMIPRKDTLWAAIVEAPKPYGETVDPWDRNPFGQNLNSARQIAVNNVRKVRVSPGQLLTGHRLWTTLDYAGVENPDVQGNLEWTVERAGTGHGIVVWFDADLAEDVGFSNAPYVPETVYGSLFFPWTEATALAQGQTVCMGLAAKLLENEYVWRWTTCIKPREGSGSSVIHFEQSQLAGAVLSTTQLHRMAADYIPQLSEEGLLRRRAFELMDGRASLEEIARRLTAEFPRRFSSWQQALSFASIISQEFSR
;
A
#
# COMPACT_ATOMS: atom_id res chain seq x y z
N MET A 1 -7.17 -3.07 7.94
CA MET A 1 -8.46 -3.26 7.23
C MET A 1 -9.21 -1.93 7.23
N TYR A 2 -9.81 -1.55 6.09
CA TYR A 2 -10.55 -0.29 5.98
C TYR A 2 -11.95 -0.42 6.61
N ASN A 3 -12.48 0.67 7.15
CA ASN A 3 -13.89 0.72 7.57
C ASN A 3 -14.79 1.10 6.38
N VAL A 4 -16.11 0.93 6.55
CA VAL A 4 -17.11 1.23 5.50
C VAL A 4 -17.04 2.67 5.01
N GLY A 5 -16.73 3.65 5.88
CA GLY A 5 -16.57 5.05 5.48
C GLY A 5 -15.37 5.30 4.56
N ALA A 6 -14.26 4.59 4.78
CA ALA A 6 -13.10 4.62 3.89
C ALA A 6 -13.44 4.01 2.52
N TYR A 7 -14.16 2.89 2.48
CA TYR A 7 -14.69 2.34 1.23
C TYR A 7 -15.65 3.30 0.52
N GLY A 8 -16.52 3.98 1.26
CA GLY A 8 -17.40 5.02 0.70
C GLY A 8 -16.61 6.17 0.03
N SER A 9 -15.51 6.60 0.65
CA SER A 9 -14.61 7.60 0.06
C SER A 9 -13.93 7.09 -1.21
N MET A 10 -13.55 5.82 -1.24
CA MET A 10 -13.00 5.17 -2.43
C MET A 10 -14.05 5.05 -3.54
N ILE A 11 -15.30 4.73 -3.22
CA ILE A 11 -16.40 4.65 -4.21
C ILE A 11 -16.75 6.05 -4.76
N ALA A 12 -16.64 7.09 -3.94
CA ALA A 12 -16.91 8.48 -4.35
C ALA A 12 -15.85 9.06 -5.30
N ASP A 13 -14.69 8.41 -5.43
CA ASP A 13 -13.66 8.77 -6.42
C ASP A 13 -14.12 8.38 -7.83
N ARG A 14 -14.90 9.28 -8.46
CA ARG A 14 -15.50 9.04 -9.77
C ARG A 14 -14.48 8.82 -10.88
N VAL A 15 -13.35 9.55 -10.86
CA VAL A 15 -12.28 9.40 -11.86
C VAL A 15 -11.79 7.95 -11.87
N ARG A 16 -11.56 7.38 -10.69
CA ARG A 16 -11.14 5.99 -10.55
C ARG A 16 -12.26 5.01 -10.90
N VAL A 17 -13.43 5.15 -10.27
CA VAL A 17 -14.51 4.16 -10.37
C VAL A 17 -15.11 4.09 -11.78
N GLU A 18 -15.27 5.23 -12.46
CA GLU A 18 -15.79 5.25 -13.84
C GLU A 18 -14.81 4.61 -14.82
N ALA A 19 -13.51 4.85 -14.67
CA ALA A 19 -12.48 4.23 -15.50
C ALA A 19 -12.47 2.70 -15.33
N TYR A 20 -12.54 2.18 -14.09
CA TYR A 20 -12.63 0.73 -13.88
C TYR A 20 -13.95 0.14 -14.38
N ALA A 21 -15.08 0.81 -14.16
CA ALA A 21 -16.37 0.36 -14.66
C ALA A 21 -16.37 0.28 -16.21
N GLU A 22 -15.76 1.24 -16.89
CA GLU A 22 -15.62 1.22 -18.34
C GLU A 22 -14.66 0.11 -18.82
N ALA A 23 -13.53 -0.09 -18.14
CA ALA A 23 -12.61 -1.18 -18.46
C ALA A 23 -13.27 -2.57 -18.31
N LEU A 24 -14.06 -2.75 -17.23
CA LEU A 24 -14.88 -3.95 -17.03
C LEU A 24 -15.93 -4.11 -18.14
N ARG A 25 -16.66 -3.04 -18.48
CA ARG A 25 -17.68 -3.06 -19.54
C ARG A 25 -17.10 -3.47 -20.89
N LYS A 26 -15.89 -3.01 -21.23
CA LYS A 26 -15.20 -3.39 -22.48
C LYS A 26 -14.70 -4.84 -22.48
N SER A 27 -14.36 -5.38 -21.31
CA SER A 27 -13.67 -6.68 -21.20
C SER A 27 -14.61 -7.85 -20.90
N VAL A 28 -15.71 -7.60 -20.19
CA VAL A 28 -16.69 -8.62 -19.82
C VAL A 28 -17.64 -8.87 -21.00
N ARG A 29 -17.77 -10.14 -21.40
CA ARG A 29 -18.72 -10.59 -22.42
C ARG A 29 -19.82 -11.43 -21.76
N PRO A 30 -21.00 -11.59 -22.40
CA PRO A 30 -22.02 -12.52 -21.93
C PRO A 30 -21.43 -13.92 -21.69
N GLY A 31 -21.52 -14.40 -20.45
CA GLY A 31 -21.01 -15.70 -20.03
C GLY A 31 -19.55 -15.70 -19.54
N SER A 32 -18.84 -14.57 -19.56
CA SER A 32 -17.46 -14.49 -19.08
C SER A 32 -17.31 -14.93 -17.62
N VAL A 33 -16.18 -15.55 -17.32
CA VAL A 33 -15.72 -15.83 -15.96
C VAL A 33 -14.77 -14.71 -15.53
N VAL A 34 -15.10 -14.02 -14.43
CA VAL A 34 -14.31 -12.93 -13.87
C VAL A 34 -13.77 -13.32 -12.50
N VAL A 35 -12.50 -13.04 -12.23
CA VAL A 35 -11.90 -13.11 -10.89
C VAL A 35 -11.60 -11.70 -10.43
N GLU A 36 -12.16 -11.28 -9.29
CA GLU A 36 -11.85 -10.01 -8.64
C GLU A 36 -11.04 -10.27 -7.37
N ILE A 37 -9.88 -9.60 -7.26
CA ILE A 37 -9.00 -9.67 -6.09
C ILE A 37 -9.06 -8.35 -5.34
N GLY A 38 -9.47 -8.42 -4.07
CA GLY A 38 -9.75 -7.25 -3.23
C GLY A 38 -11.14 -6.69 -3.48
N THR A 39 -12.20 -7.52 -3.40
CA THR A 39 -13.58 -7.10 -3.74
C THR A 39 -14.12 -5.97 -2.85
N GLY A 40 -13.58 -5.81 -1.63
CA GLY A 40 -14.08 -4.84 -0.67
C GLY A 40 -15.60 -5.00 -0.47
N PRO A 41 -16.41 -3.92 -0.64
CA PRO A 41 -17.87 -3.99 -0.53
C PRO A 41 -18.58 -4.53 -1.79
N GLY A 42 -17.86 -5.02 -2.80
CA GLY A 42 -18.43 -5.75 -3.93
C GLY A 42 -18.94 -4.90 -5.11
N ILE A 43 -18.63 -3.60 -5.17
CA ILE A 43 -19.13 -2.73 -6.24
C ILE A 43 -18.73 -3.22 -7.64
N PHE A 44 -17.47 -3.62 -7.85
CA PHE A 44 -17.00 -4.07 -9.16
C PHE A 44 -17.44 -5.51 -9.48
N ALA A 45 -17.55 -6.40 -8.47
CA ALA A 45 -18.18 -7.71 -8.65
C ALA A 45 -19.62 -7.59 -9.19
N VAL A 46 -20.42 -6.69 -8.62
CA VAL A 46 -21.79 -6.42 -9.08
C VAL A 46 -21.79 -5.82 -10.48
N LEU A 47 -20.92 -4.87 -10.78
CA LEU A 47 -20.80 -4.31 -12.14
C LEU A 47 -20.45 -5.39 -13.17
N ALA A 48 -19.49 -6.27 -12.87
CA ALA A 48 -19.14 -7.39 -13.75
C ALA A 48 -20.34 -8.33 -13.99
N CYS A 49 -21.09 -8.66 -12.93
CA CYS A 49 -22.34 -9.43 -13.04
C CYS A 49 -23.38 -8.74 -13.95
N GLN A 50 -23.57 -7.43 -13.80
CA GLN A 50 -24.51 -6.62 -14.58
C GLN A 50 -24.06 -6.46 -16.04
N PHE A 51 -22.75 -6.45 -16.32
CA PHE A 51 -22.20 -6.44 -17.68
C PHE A 51 -22.25 -7.81 -18.38
N GLY A 52 -22.80 -8.83 -17.72
CA GLY A 52 -23.11 -10.11 -18.34
C GLY A 52 -22.14 -11.24 -18.00
N ALA A 53 -21.26 -11.07 -17.01
CA ALA A 53 -20.46 -12.17 -16.50
C ALA A 53 -21.38 -13.36 -16.11
N GLY A 54 -21.00 -14.55 -16.56
CA GLY A 54 -21.69 -15.80 -16.19
C GLY A 54 -21.32 -16.25 -14.78
N ARG A 55 -20.11 -15.89 -14.33
CA ARG A 55 -19.59 -16.18 -12.99
C ARG A 55 -18.59 -15.09 -12.58
N VAL A 56 -18.68 -14.63 -11.35
CA VAL A 56 -17.66 -13.78 -10.71
C VAL A 56 -17.14 -14.48 -9.47
N TYR A 57 -15.82 -14.62 -9.35
CA TYR A 57 -15.15 -15.07 -8.13
C TYR A 57 -14.59 -13.85 -7.41
N ALA A 58 -15.29 -13.40 -6.37
CA ALA A 58 -14.94 -12.22 -5.58
C ALA A 58 -14.11 -12.66 -4.36
N ILE A 59 -12.84 -12.25 -4.31
CA ILE A 59 -11.89 -12.66 -3.27
C ILE A 59 -11.53 -11.46 -2.40
N GLU A 60 -11.72 -11.58 -1.09
CA GLU A 60 -11.43 -10.53 -0.13
C GLU A 60 -11.13 -11.15 1.25
N PRO A 61 -9.96 -10.93 1.85
CA PRO A 61 -9.63 -11.51 3.15
C PRO A 61 -10.33 -10.83 4.33
N GLY A 62 -10.92 -9.64 4.14
CA GLY A 62 -11.57 -8.90 5.21
C GLY A 62 -13.07 -9.15 5.32
N GLU A 63 -13.58 -9.04 6.55
CA GLU A 63 -15.00 -9.14 6.93
C GLU A 63 -15.94 -8.20 6.16
N ILE A 64 -15.40 -7.18 5.47
CA ILE A 64 -16.18 -6.35 4.53
C ILE A 64 -16.86 -7.20 3.43
N ILE A 65 -16.35 -8.40 3.15
CA ILE A 65 -16.96 -9.32 2.19
C ILE A 65 -18.40 -9.69 2.57
N GLN A 66 -18.77 -9.62 3.86
CA GLN A 66 -20.15 -9.81 4.30
C GLN A 66 -21.08 -8.72 3.75
N VAL A 67 -20.61 -7.46 3.72
CA VAL A 67 -21.32 -6.35 3.06
C VAL A 67 -21.40 -6.61 1.55
N ALA A 68 -20.34 -7.14 0.93
CA ALA A 68 -20.36 -7.48 -0.49
C ALA A 68 -21.44 -8.51 -0.85
N ARG A 69 -21.69 -9.49 0.03
CA ARG A 69 -22.79 -10.46 -0.12
C ARG A 69 -24.15 -9.77 -0.10
N GLU A 70 -24.37 -8.85 0.83
CA GLU A 70 -25.62 -8.08 0.91
C GLU A 70 -25.81 -7.19 -0.32
N VAL A 71 -24.76 -6.52 -0.78
CA VAL A 71 -24.77 -5.68 -1.99
C VAL A 71 -25.09 -6.53 -3.23
N ALA A 72 -24.52 -7.73 -3.35
CA ALA A 72 -24.84 -8.64 -4.45
C ALA A 72 -26.31 -9.12 -4.43
N ALA A 73 -26.84 -9.41 -3.24
CA ALA A 73 -28.25 -9.81 -3.08
C ALA A 73 -29.21 -8.67 -3.45
N ALA A 74 -28.90 -7.44 -3.04
CA ALA A 74 -29.70 -6.26 -3.39
C ALA A 74 -29.69 -5.91 -4.89
N ASN A 75 -28.78 -6.51 -5.68
CA ASN A 75 -28.61 -6.27 -7.11
C ASN A 75 -28.85 -7.54 -7.96
N ASP A 76 -29.56 -8.54 -7.43
CA ASP A 76 -29.92 -9.79 -8.12
C ASP A 76 -28.72 -10.58 -8.69
N CYS A 77 -27.55 -10.49 -8.02
CA CYS A 77 -26.29 -11.08 -8.46
C CYS A 77 -25.83 -12.29 -7.62
N THR A 78 -26.57 -12.69 -6.58
CA THR A 78 -26.19 -13.77 -5.65
C THR A 78 -25.78 -15.07 -6.35
N GLU A 79 -26.55 -15.51 -7.35
CA GLU A 79 -26.29 -16.79 -8.03
C GLU A 79 -25.02 -16.76 -8.91
N LYS A 80 -24.62 -15.57 -9.34
CA LYS A 80 -23.49 -15.35 -10.25
C LYS A 80 -22.19 -15.05 -9.51
N ILE A 81 -22.24 -14.49 -8.31
CA ILE A 81 -21.05 -14.11 -7.55
C ILE A 81 -20.76 -15.15 -6.46
N GLN A 82 -19.60 -15.79 -6.54
CA GLN A 82 -19.09 -16.65 -5.48
C GLN A 82 -17.99 -15.91 -4.72
N PHE A 83 -18.18 -15.80 -3.40
CA PHE A 83 -17.30 -15.04 -2.51
C PHE A 83 -16.33 -15.96 -1.75
N PHE A 84 -15.07 -15.55 -1.67
CA PHE A 84 -14.01 -16.19 -0.91
C PHE A 84 -13.44 -15.22 0.12
N GLU A 85 -13.66 -15.51 1.40
CA GLU A 85 -13.10 -14.74 2.52
C GLU A 85 -11.69 -15.22 2.84
N GLU A 86 -10.73 -14.92 1.97
CA GLU A 86 -9.37 -15.44 2.05
C GLU A 86 -8.42 -14.63 1.15
N LEU A 87 -7.11 -14.77 1.36
CA LEU A 87 -6.09 -14.29 0.42
C LEU A 87 -6.14 -15.06 -0.90
N SER A 88 -5.97 -14.34 -2.01
CA SER A 88 -6.04 -14.93 -3.36
C SER A 88 -5.06 -16.07 -3.58
N ASP A 89 -3.85 -16.00 -3.00
CA ASP A 89 -2.81 -17.04 -3.09
C ASP A 89 -3.16 -18.35 -2.33
N ARG A 90 -4.24 -18.35 -1.54
CA ARG A 90 -4.77 -19.52 -0.81
C ARG A 90 -6.10 -20.04 -1.36
N VAL A 91 -6.72 -19.32 -2.30
CA VAL A 91 -7.97 -19.74 -2.94
C VAL A 91 -7.70 -20.72 -4.07
N THR A 92 -8.54 -21.76 -4.17
CA THR A 92 -8.59 -22.67 -5.34
C THR A 92 -9.92 -22.47 -6.07
N LEU A 93 -9.85 -22.17 -7.37
CA LEU A 93 -11.01 -21.98 -8.22
C LEU A 93 -11.27 -23.23 -9.07
N PRO A 94 -12.53 -23.54 -9.42
CA PRO A 94 -12.86 -24.72 -10.23
C PRO A 94 -12.42 -24.61 -11.70
N GLY A 95 -12.02 -23.42 -12.14
CA GLY A 95 -11.55 -23.15 -13.49
C GLY A 95 -10.78 -21.83 -13.58
N ARG A 96 -10.28 -21.54 -14.78
CA ARG A 96 -9.64 -20.27 -15.13
C ARG A 96 -10.68 -19.26 -15.61
N ALA A 97 -10.31 -17.99 -15.60
CA ALA A 97 -11.12 -16.83 -15.87
C ALA A 97 -10.68 -16.11 -17.14
N ASP A 98 -11.65 -15.52 -17.84
CA ASP A 98 -11.43 -14.67 -19.02
C ASP A 98 -10.87 -13.31 -18.62
N VAL A 99 -11.26 -12.81 -17.44
CA VAL A 99 -10.84 -11.53 -16.90
C VAL A 99 -10.36 -11.70 -15.45
N VAL A 100 -9.16 -11.22 -15.15
CA VAL A 100 -8.67 -11.03 -13.77
C VAL A 100 -8.64 -9.54 -13.50
N PHE A 101 -9.43 -9.11 -12.54
CA PHE A 101 -9.61 -7.72 -12.11
C PHE A 101 -9.02 -7.52 -10.70
N SER A 102 -8.37 -6.39 -10.48
CA SER A 102 -7.84 -6.01 -9.17
C SER A 102 -7.71 -4.50 -8.99
N ASP A 103 -8.12 -3.99 -7.83
CA ASP A 103 -7.87 -2.61 -7.39
C ASP A 103 -7.07 -2.60 -6.08
N LEU A 104 -5.82 -3.09 -6.14
CA LEU A 104 -4.97 -3.34 -4.96
C LEU A 104 -3.94 -2.24 -4.70
N ARG A 105 -4.10 -1.07 -5.33
CA ARG A 105 -3.16 0.05 -5.21
C ARG A 105 -3.35 0.80 -3.90
N ALA A 106 -2.26 1.40 -3.42
CA ALA A 106 -2.31 2.54 -2.52
C ALA A 106 -1.85 3.80 -3.28
N VAL A 107 -1.14 4.72 -2.62
CA VAL A 107 -0.58 5.93 -3.24
C VAL A 107 0.19 5.60 -4.53
N LEU A 108 0.88 4.47 -4.52
CA LEU A 108 1.52 3.84 -5.69
C LEU A 108 1.06 2.37 -5.80
N PRO A 109 1.19 1.74 -6.97
CA PRO A 109 0.92 0.31 -7.14
C PRO A 109 1.90 -0.61 -6.40
N LEU A 110 3.03 -0.08 -5.92
CA LEU A 110 3.98 -0.79 -5.07
C LEU A 110 3.49 -0.74 -3.61
N PHE A 111 2.41 -1.47 -3.35
CA PHE A 111 1.76 -1.56 -2.05
C PHE A 111 1.62 -3.02 -1.65
N GLN A 112 2.07 -3.33 -0.43
CA GLN A 112 2.00 -4.67 0.13
C GLN A 112 2.46 -5.77 -0.85
N ARG A 113 1.69 -6.85 -0.95
CA ARG A 113 1.91 -7.97 -1.88
C ARG A 113 1.15 -7.81 -3.20
N HIS A 114 0.83 -6.59 -3.63
CA HIS A 114 0.08 -6.37 -4.88
C HIS A 114 0.75 -7.10 -6.07
N ILE A 115 2.02 -6.81 -6.36
CA ILE A 115 2.71 -7.42 -7.52
C ILE A 115 2.79 -8.95 -7.44
N PRO A 116 3.19 -9.57 -6.31
CA PRO A 116 3.11 -11.03 -6.15
C PRO A 116 1.72 -11.61 -6.36
N ALA A 117 0.67 -10.98 -5.83
CA ALA A 117 -0.71 -11.45 -5.98
C ALA A 117 -1.15 -11.44 -7.46
N ILE A 118 -0.72 -10.44 -8.22
CA ILE A 118 -1.00 -10.34 -9.66
C ILE A 118 -0.24 -11.39 -10.46
N ILE A 119 1.04 -11.62 -10.14
CA ILE A 119 1.84 -12.69 -10.77
C ILE A 119 1.18 -14.05 -10.55
N ASP A 120 0.77 -14.33 -9.31
CA ASP A 120 0.11 -15.58 -8.95
C ASP A 120 -1.25 -15.74 -9.65
N ALA A 121 -2.10 -14.71 -9.61
CA ALA A 121 -3.40 -14.72 -10.26
C ALA A 121 -3.30 -14.88 -11.78
N ARG A 122 -2.37 -14.20 -12.45
CA ARG A 122 -2.11 -14.37 -13.89
C ARG A 122 -1.78 -15.82 -14.21
N ARG A 123 -0.95 -16.47 -13.39
CA ARG A 123 -0.49 -17.85 -13.63
C ARG A 123 -1.56 -18.90 -13.33
N ARG A 124 -2.29 -18.76 -12.22
CA ARG A 124 -3.26 -19.76 -11.75
C ARG A 124 -4.66 -19.55 -12.30
N PHE A 125 -5.10 -18.29 -12.38
CA PHE A 125 -6.50 -17.96 -12.65
C PHE A 125 -6.76 -17.49 -14.07
N LEU A 126 -5.82 -16.88 -14.79
CA LEU A 126 -6.11 -16.36 -16.13
C LEU A 126 -6.03 -17.46 -17.22
N VAL A 127 -6.96 -17.47 -18.17
CA VAL A 127 -6.85 -18.28 -19.40
C VAL A 127 -5.77 -17.70 -20.35
N PRO A 128 -5.16 -18.52 -21.24
CA PRO A 128 -4.33 -17.98 -22.31
C PRO A 128 -5.11 -16.96 -23.16
N GLY A 129 -4.57 -15.76 -23.34
CA GLY A 129 -5.24 -14.65 -24.04
C GLY A 129 -6.34 -13.94 -23.24
N GLY A 130 -6.51 -14.28 -21.96
CA GLY A 130 -7.40 -13.56 -21.05
C GLY A 130 -6.90 -12.14 -20.76
N THR A 131 -7.76 -11.32 -20.16
CA THR A 131 -7.50 -9.90 -19.87
C THR A 131 -7.15 -9.68 -18.41
N MET A 132 -6.07 -8.95 -18.16
CA MET A 132 -5.76 -8.38 -16.85
C MET A 132 -6.30 -6.95 -16.79
N ILE A 133 -7.01 -6.59 -15.72
CA ILE A 133 -7.41 -5.23 -15.40
C ILE A 133 -6.91 -4.91 -13.99
N PRO A 134 -6.03 -3.93 -13.83
CA PRO A 134 -5.35 -3.12 -14.86
C PRO A 134 -4.46 -3.92 -15.83
N ARG A 135 -4.13 -3.32 -16.98
CA ARG A 135 -3.10 -3.84 -17.90
C ARG A 135 -1.70 -3.44 -17.47
N LYS A 136 -1.53 -2.17 -17.11
CA LYS A 136 -0.21 -1.58 -16.86
C LYS A 136 -0.30 -0.34 -15.99
N ASP A 137 0.72 -0.09 -15.17
CA ASP A 137 0.94 1.20 -14.54
C ASP A 137 2.26 1.82 -14.98
N THR A 138 2.26 3.12 -15.24
CA THR A 138 3.45 3.90 -15.58
C THR A 138 3.74 4.90 -14.48
N LEU A 139 4.91 4.80 -13.84
CA LEU A 139 5.26 5.61 -12.67
C LEU A 139 6.20 6.75 -13.07
N TRP A 140 5.84 7.95 -12.65
CA TRP A 140 6.53 9.19 -12.98
C TRP A 140 7.04 9.88 -11.74
N ALA A 141 8.13 10.63 -11.90
CA ALA A 141 8.74 11.39 -10.81
C ALA A 141 9.15 12.80 -11.25
N ALA A 142 9.06 13.75 -10.31
CA ALA A 142 9.50 15.13 -10.49
C ALA A 142 10.00 15.76 -9.17
N ILE A 143 10.84 16.78 -9.29
CA ILE A 143 11.33 17.55 -8.14
C ILE A 143 10.28 18.57 -7.72
N VAL A 144 10.03 18.69 -6.41
CA VAL A 144 8.93 19.49 -5.89
C VAL A 144 9.34 20.53 -4.84
N GLU A 145 8.67 21.67 -4.90
CA GLU A 145 8.62 22.68 -3.86
C GLU A 145 7.37 22.45 -2.98
N ALA A 146 7.56 21.73 -1.87
CA ALA A 146 6.47 21.30 -1.01
C ALA A 146 6.70 21.70 0.47
N PRO A 147 6.68 23.01 0.79
CA PRO A 147 7.08 23.51 2.11
C PRO A 147 6.18 22.99 3.24
N LYS A 148 4.87 22.85 3.01
CA LYS A 148 3.93 22.35 4.02
C LYS A 148 4.20 20.87 4.42
N PRO A 149 4.15 19.88 3.51
CA PRO A 149 4.40 18.49 3.90
C PRO A 149 5.85 18.24 4.35
N TYR A 150 6.81 19.03 3.84
CA TYR A 150 8.18 19.02 4.32
C TYR A 150 8.27 19.55 5.77
N GLY A 151 7.67 20.70 6.05
CA GLY A 151 7.61 21.28 7.40
C GLY A 151 6.94 20.36 8.42
N GLU A 152 5.82 19.73 8.07
CA GLU A 152 5.19 18.68 8.90
C GLU A 152 6.12 17.49 9.22
N THR A 153 7.16 17.26 8.41
CA THR A 153 8.18 16.22 8.63
C THR A 153 9.32 16.71 9.53
N VAL A 154 9.80 17.95 9.34
CA VAL A 154 11.02 18.46 9.99
C VAL A 154 10.78 19.43 11.15
N ASP A 155 9.74 20.26 11.09
CA ASP A 155 9.46 21.34 12.05
C ASP A 155 9.23 20.84 13.50
N PRO A 156 8.59 19.69 13.76
CA PRO A 156 8.47 19.16 15.13
C PRO A 156 9.84 18.95 15.81
N TRP A 157 10.87 18.67 15.02
CA TRP A 157 12.22 18.41 15.49
C TRP A 157 13.07 19.69 15.49
N ASP A 158 12.92 20.51 14.45
CA ASP A 158 13.71 21.74 14.24
C ASP A 158 13.22 22.91 15.10
N ARG A 159 11.90 22.99 15.36
CA ARG A 159 11.23 24.17 15.94
C ARG A 159 10.38 23.81 17.16
N ASN A 160 10.86 22.88 17.98
CA ASN A 160 10.19 22.57 19.24
C ASN A 160 10.23 23.78 20.18
N PRO A 161 9.12 24.13 20.86
CA PRO A 161 9.03 25.36 21.66
C PRO A 161 9.85 25.31 22.96
N PHE A 162 10.50 24.18 23.24
CA PHE A 162 11.17 23.88 24.49
C PHE A 162 12.70 23.93 24.38
N GLY A 163 13.24 24.12 23.17
CA GLY A 163 14.68 24.29 22.94
C GLY A 163 15.52 23.01 23.06
N GLN A 164 14.92 21.82 23.03
CA GLN A 164 15.69 20.57 23.00
C GLN A 164 16.34 20.37 21.63
N ASN A 165 17.54 19.83 21.61
CA ASN A 165 18.15 19.36 20.38
C ASN A 165 17.54 18.01 19.98
N LEU A 166 16.66 18.01 18.99
CA LEU A 166 15.99 16.81 18.46
C LEU A 166 16.54 16.38 17.10
N ASN A 167 17.75 16.84 16.72
CA ASN A 167 18.34 16.55 15.41
C ASN A 167 18.46 15.04 15.15
N SER A 168 18.77 14.22 16.16
CA SER A 168 18.83 12.76 15.99
C SER A 168 17.50 12.17 15.50
N ALA A 169 16.37 12.68 15.99
CA ALA A 169 15.05 12.26 15.52
C ALA A 169 14.73 12.85 14.14
N ARG A 170 15.15 14.09 13.87
CA ARG A 170 15.04 14.73 12.55
C ARG A 170 15.70 13.90 11.44
N GLN A 171 16.92 13.40 11.67
CA GLN A 171 17.66 12.58 10.71
C GLN A 171 16.92 11.26 10.40
N ILE A 172 16.21 10.69 11.37
CA ILE A 172 15.36 9.51 11.17
C ILE A 172 14.07 9.90 10.43
N ALA A 173 13.46 11.04 10.78
CA ALA A 173 12.18 11.48 10.22
C ALA A 173 12.23 11.70 8.69
N VAL A 174 13.28 12.34 8.17
CA VAL A 174 13.48 12.57 6.73
C VAL A 174 13.68 11.29 5.91
N ASN A 175 13.85 10.14 6.57
CA ASN A 175 13.92 8.84 5.91
C ASN A 175 12.55 8.16 5.73
N ASN A 176 11.44 8.89 5.93
CA ASN A 176 10.08 8.39 5.73
C ASN A 176 9.41 9.04 4.53
N VAL A 177 8.68 8.22 3.76
CA VAL A 177 7.83 8.67 2.65
C VAL A 177 6.41 8.92 3.15
N ARG A 178 5.66 9.77 2.45
CA ARG A 178 4.27 10.06 2.83
C ARG A 178 3.39 10.43 1.66
N LYS A 179 2.09 10.15 1.78
CA LYS A 179 1.08 10.68 0.87
C LYS A 179 0.99 12.20 1.02
N VAL A 180 1.00 12.91 -0.11
CA VAL A 180 0.80 14.35 -0.18
C VAL A 180 -0.15 14.72 -1.32
N ARG A 181 -0.57 15.98 -1.33
CA ARG A 181 -1.24 16.63 -2.45
C ARG A 181 -0.37 17.81 -2.88
N VAL A 182 -0.01 17.84 -4.14
CA VAL A 182 0.81 18.91 -4.73
C VAL A 182 0.13 19.41 -5.99
N SER A 183 0.31 20.70 -6.28
CA SER A 183 -0.22 21.34 -7.49
C SER A 183 0.86 21.45 -8.57
N PRO A 184 0.48 21.70 -9.83
CA PRO A 184 1.45 21.78 -10.94
C PRO A 184 2.49 22.88 -10.74
N GLY A 185 2.09 24.01 -10.14
CA GLY A 185 3.01 25.12 -9.85
C GLY A 185 4.10 24.79 -8.82
N GLN A 186 3.95 23.71 -8.06
CA GLN A 186 4.96 23.24 -7.12
C GLN A 186 6.03 22.37 -7.77
N LEU A 187 5.84 21.92 -9.00
CA LEU A 187 6.86 21.17 -9.71
C LEU A 187 7.97 22.14 -10.17
N LEU A 188 9.21 21.83 -9.83
CA LEU A 188 10.40 22.60 -10.23
C LEU A 188 11.01 22.09 -11.54
N THR A 189 10.57 20.92 -11.99
CA THR A 189 11.00 20.23 -13.20
C THR A 189 9.78 19.68 -13.92
N GLY A 190 9.92 19.34 -15.21
CA GLY A 190 9.06 18.33 -15.82
C GLY A 190 9.19 16.97 -15.12
N HIS A 191 8.50 15.96 -15.64
CA HIS A 191 8.54 14.61 -15.09
C HIS A 191 9.41 13.66 -15.92
N ARG A 192 9.83 12.57 -15.28
CA ARG A 192 10.61 11.50 -15.90
C ARG A 192 10.00 10.15 -15.56
N LEU A 193 10.05 9.24 -16.53
CA LEU A 193 9.63 7.86 -16.36
C LEU A 193 10.57 7.18 -15.37
N TRP A 194 10.04 6.74 -14.24
CA TRP A 194 10.79 5.90 -13.32
C TRP A 194 10.72 4.43 -13.69
N THR A 195 9.50 3.91 -13.86
CA THR A 195 9.31 2.52 -14.25
C THR A 195 7.94 2.31 -14.90
N THR A 196 7.75 1.13 -15.48
CA THR A 196 6.47 0.64 -15.94
C THR A 196 6.24 -0.76 -15.40
N LEU A 197 5.07 -0.99 -14.82
CA LEU A 197 4.61 -2.29 -14.33
C LEU A 197 3.63 -2.86 -15.34
N ASP A 198 4.12 -3.71 -16.25
CA ASP A 198 3.29 -4.45 -17.19
C ASP A 198 2.76 -5.73 -16.51
N TYR A 199 1.47 -5.77 -16.21
CA TYR A 199 0.88 -6.87 -15.46
C TYR A 199 0.75 -8.16 -16.27
N ALA A 200 0.86 -8.10 -17.60
CA ALA A 200 0.91 -9.29 -18.44
C ALA A 200 2.27 -10.01 -18.35
N GLY A 201 3.35 -9.27 -18.07
CA GLY A 201 4.73 -9.80 -18.13
C GLY A 201 5.57 -9.66 -16.87
N VAL A 202 5.16 -8.88 -15.86
CA VAL A 202 5.95 -8.66 -14.65
C VAL A 202 6.18 -9.98 -13.91
N GLU A 203 7.42 -10.24 -13.50
CA GLU A 203 7.81 -11.44 -12.74
C GLU A 203 8.66 -11.11 -11.50
N ASN A 204 9.26 -9.93 -11.47
CA ASN A 204 10.00 -9.44 -10.32
C ASN A 204 9.19 -8.32 -9.65
N PRO A 205 8.87 -8.43 -8.35
CA PRO A 205 8.21 -7.34 -7.61
C PRO A 205 9.12 -6.14 -7.35
N ASP A 206 10.45 -6.33 -7.36
CA ASP A 206 11.40 -5.26 -7.08
C ASP A 206 11.57 -4.32 -8.28
N VAL A 207 11.67 -3.01 -7.98
CA VAL A 207 11.82 -1.95 -8.98
C VAL A 207 13.00 -1.07 -8.61
N GLN A 208 13.82 -0.71 -9.60
CA GLN A 208 14.87 0.29 -9.45
C GLN A 208 15.07 1.08 -10.75
N GLY A 209 15.49 2.33 -10.64
CA GLY A 209 15.76 3.19 -11.79
C GLY A 209 16.55 4.44 -11.41
N ASN A 210 17.24 5.00 -12.41
CA ASN A 210 17.94 6.28 -12.30
C ASN A 210 17.23 7.33 -13.14
N LEU A 211 17.14 8.53 -12.60
CA LEU A 211 16.40 9.66 -13.15
C LEU A 211 17.31 10.89 -13.21
N GLU A 212 17.12 11.72 -14.22
CA GLU A 212 17.80 13.01 -14.32
C GLU A 212 16.83 14.08 -14.85
N TRP A 213 16.83 15.23 -14.18
CA TRP A 213 16.05 16.40 -14.54
C TRP A 213 16.94 17.62 -14.69
N THR A 214 16.52 18.51 -15.60
CA THR A 214 16.96 19.90 -15.62
C THR A 214 15.89 20.73 -14.93
N VAL A 215 16.30 21.58 -13.98
CA VAL A 215 15.39 22.49 -13.26
C VAL A 215 14.84 23.51 -14.24
N GLU A 216 13.52 23.55 -14.38
CA GLU A 216 12.80 24.44 -15.30
C GLU A 216 12.41 25.76 -14.62
N ARG A 217 12.15 25.70 -13.31
CA ARG A 217 11.81 26.86 -12.47
C ARG A 217 12.71 26.90 -11.24
N ALA A 218 13.33 28.05 -10.99
CA ALA A 218 14.07 28.27 -9.75
C ALA A 218 13.13 28.25 -8.52
N GLY A 219 13.61 27.72 -7.41
CA GLY A 219 12.82 27.57 -6.19
C GLY A 219 13.54 26.74 -5.12
N THR A 220 12.83 26.40 -4.06
CA THR A 220 13.35 25.55 -2.98
C THR A 220 12.87 24.12 -3.18
N GLY A 221 13.78 23.23 -3.58
CA GLY A 221 13.54 21.80 -3.65
C GLY A 221 13.41 21.21 -2.24
N HIS A 222 12.29 20.54 -1.99
CA HIS A 222 12.02 19.87 -0.72
C HIS A 222 12.10 18.34 -0.83
N GLY A 223 12.18 17.81 -2.05
CA GLY A 223 12.19 16.38 -2.31
C GLY A 223 11.61 16.04 -3.68
N ILE A 224 11.14 14.80 -3.79
CA ILE A 224 10.59 14.21 -5.01
C ILE A 224 9.16 13.80 -4.76
N VAL A 225 8.29 13.97 -5.76
CA VAL A 225 6.98 13.32 -5.78
C VAL A 225 6.93 12.26 -6.87
N VAL A 226 6.32 11.13 -6.54
CA VAL A 226 6.07 10.02 -7.46
C VAL A 226 4.56 9.79 -7.55
N TRP A 227 4.08 9.58 -8.76
CA TRP A 227 2.69 9.25 -9.08
C TRP A 227 2.65 8.19 -10.19
N PHE A 228 1.46 7.76 -10.59
CA PHE A 228 1.24 6.78 -11.64
C PHE A 228 0.13 7.19 -12.60
N ASP A 229 0.24 6.68 -13.83
CA ASP A 229 -0.86 6.59 -14.78
C ASP A 229 -1.24 5.11 -14.89
N ALA A 230 -2.53 4.81 -14.74
CA ALA A 230 -3.09 3.47 -14.88
C ALA A 230 -3.71 3.29 -16.26
N ASP A 231 -3.25 2.27 -16.96
CA ASP A 231 -3.82 1.76 -18.20
C ASP A 231 -4.68 0.53 -17.86
N LEU A 232 -6.00 0.69 -17.96
CA LEU A 232 -6.98 -0.32 -17.54
C LEU A 232 -7.50 -1.16 -18.71
N ALA A 233 -7.72 -0.51 -19.86
CA ALA A 233 -8.13 -1.12 -21.12
C ALA A 233 -7.77 -0.18 -22.28
N GLU A 234 -8.02 -0.58 -23.53
CA GLU A 234 -7.78 0.29 -24.69
C GLU A 234 -8.54 1.62 -24.54
N ASP A 235 -7.79 2.72 -24.58
CA ASP A 235 -8.24 4.10 -24.34
C ASP A 235 -8.97 4.34 -23.00
N VAL A 236 -8.76 3.48 -22.00
CA VAL A 236 -9.35 3.62 -20.67
C VAL A 236 -8.25 3.60 -19.61
N GLY A 237 -8.17 4.69 -18.86
CA GLY A 237 -7.18 4.86 -17.81
C GLY A 237 -7.49 6.05 -16.92
N PHE A 238 -6.70 6.19 -15.87
CA PHE A 238 -6.72 7.37 -15.01
C PHE A 238 -5.32 7.67 -14.48
N SER A 239 -5.14 8.84 -13.88
CA SER A 239 -3.86 9.27 -13.32
C SER A 239 -4.09 9.90 -11.95
N ASN A 240 -3.11 9.78 -11.05
CA ASN A 240 -3.02 10.57 -9.82
C ASN A 240 -1.94 11.67 -9.92
N ALA A 241 -1.64 12.12 -11.15
CA ALA A 241 -0.67 13.18 -11.39
C ALA A 241 -1.08 14.52 -10.72
N PRO A 242 -0.12 15.36 -10.33
CA PRO A 242 -0.38 16.68 -9.75
C PRO A 242 -1.21 17.65 -10.60
N TYR A 243 -1.32 17.40 -11.92
CA TYR A 243 -1.96 18.27 -12.91
C TYR A 243 -3.31 17.77 -13.43
N VAL A 244 -3.81 16.65 -12.92
CA VAL A 244 -5.15 16.14 -13.23
C VAL A 244 -6.08 16.29 -12.02
N PRO A 245 -7.41 16.13 -12.18
CA PRO A 245 -8.34 16.11 -11.06
C PRO A 245 -7.93 15.11 -9.98
N GLU A 246 -8.14 15.47 -8.72
CA GLU A 246 -7.67 14.69 -7.59
C GLU A 246 -8.37 13.32 -7.47
N THR A 247 -7.57 12.29 -7.19
CA THR A 247 -8.04 10.95 -6.80
C THR A 247 -7.77 10.69 -5.31
N VAL A 248 -8.33 9.60 -4.77
CA VAL A 248 -8.10 9.16 -3.39
C VAL A 248 -6.63 8.79 -3.12
N TYR A 249 -5.79 8.64 -4.15
CA TYR A 249 -4.41 8.19 -4.00
C TYR A 249 -3.44 9.31 -3.60
N GLY A 250 -3.62 10.55 -4.08
CA GLY A 250 -2.61 11.61 -3.94
C GLY A 250 -1.28 11.21 -4.60
N SER A 251 -0.16 11.81 -4.21
CA SER A 251 1.19 11.44 -4.68
C SER A 251 2.08 11.02 -3.52
N LEU A 252 3.09 10.19 -3.79
CA LEU A 252 4.05 9.76 -2.76
C LEU A 252 5.23 10.74 -2.73
N PHE A 253 5.47 11.35 -1.57
CA PHE A 253 6.54 12.31 -1.35
C PHE A 253 7.75 11.66 -0.67
N PHE A 254 8.91 11.93 -1.23
CA PHE A 254 10.23 11.53 -0.74
C PHE A 254 10.97 12.81 -0.33
N PRO A 255 10.96 13.17 0.97
CA PRO A 255 11.62 14.38 1.44
C PRO A 255 13.13 14.28 1.25
N TRP A 256 13.79 15.41 1.01
CA TRP A 256 15.25 15.51 1.14
C TRP A 256 15.67 15.68 2.59
N THR A 257 16.94 15.42 2.90
CA THR A 257 17.47 15.67 4.24
C THR A 257 17.43 17.15 4.59
N GLU A 258 17.61 18.02 3.59
CA GLU A 258 17.60 19.47 3.72
C GLU A 258 16.90 20.13 2.53
N ALA A 259 16.15 21.20 2.82
CA ALA A 259 15.53 22.02 1.78
C ALA A 259 16.63 22.78 1.03
N THR A 260 16.66 22.65 -0.29
CA THR A 260 17.79 23.10 -1.11
C THR A 260 17.35 24.11 -2.15
N ALA A 261 18.02 25.25 -2.23
CA ALA A 261 17.79 26.22 -3.29
C ALA A 261 18.27 25.66 -4.64
N LEU A 262 17.38 25.67 -5.63
CA LEU A 262 17.63 25.19 -6.98
C LEU A 262 17.54 26.35 -7.97
N ALA A 263 18.54 26.47 -8.83
CA ALA A 263 18.55 27.42 -9.93
C ALA A 263 18.00 26.77 -11.21
N GLN A 264 17.33 27.57 -12.05
CA GLN A 264 16.95 27.12 -13.39
C GLN A 264 18.18 26.69 -14.20
N GLY A 265 18.06 25.60 -14.95
CA GLY A 265 19.15 24.98 -15.71
C GLY A 265 20.06 24.06 -14.90
N GLN A 266 19.90 24.02 -13.56
CA GLN A 266 20.65 23.09 -12.71
C GLN A 266 20.19 21.65 -12.95
N THR A 267 21.11 20.69 -12.81
CA THR A 267 20.80 19.27 -13.00
C THR A 267 20.62 18.57 -11.66
N VAL A 268 19.54 17.82 -11.52
CA VAL A 268 19.27 16.94 -10.38
C VAL A 268 19.21 15.50 -10.89
N CYS A 269 19.99 14.60 -10.32
CA CYS A 269 19.91 13.17 -10.60
C CYS A 269 19.41 12.42 -9.37
N MET A 270 18.73 11.29 -9.58
CA MET A 270 18.21 10.45 -8.51
C MET A 270 18.32 8.98 -8.85
N GLY A 271 18.74 8.16 -7.90
CA GLY A 271 18.51 6.71 -7.93
C GLY A 271 17.34 6.38 -7.01
N LEU A 272 16.32 5.70 -7.51
CA LEU A 272 15.13 5.30 -6.75
C LEU A 272 14.91 3.79 -6.85
N ALA A 273 14.75 3.14 -5.72
CA ALA A 273 14.47 1.71 -5.62
C ALA A 273 13.36 1.41 -4.60
N ALA A 274 12.52 0.45 -4.95
CA ALA A 274 11.52 -0.16 -4.07
C ALA A 274 11.75 -1.66 -4.07
N LYS A 275 11.97 -2.23 -2.88
CA LYS A 275 12.17 -3.67 -2.70
C LYS A 275 11.08 -4.25 -1.83
N LEU A 276 10.49 -5.35 -2.25
CA LEU A 276 9.51 -6.06 -1.45
C LEU A 276 10.24 -6.88 -0.37
N LEU A 277 9.96 -6.58 0.90
CA LEU A 277 10.42 -7.37 2.04
C LEU A 277 9.20 -7.93 2.75
N GLU A 278 9.07 -9.26 2.73
CA GLU A 278 7.91 -10.00 3.22
C GLU A 278 6.59 -9.50 2.58
N ASN A 279 5.93 -8.55 3.26
CA ASN A 279 4.61 -8.06 2.91
C ASN A 279 4.57 -6.54 2.67
N GLU A 280 5.69 -5.83 2.67
CA GLU A 280 5.73 -4.36 2.48
C GLU A 280 6.92 -3.93 1.61
N TYR A 281 6.76 -2.82 0.90
CA TYR A 281 7.85 -2.24 0.10
C TYR A 281 8.72 -1.31 0.94
N VAL A 282 10.02 -1.54 0.87
CA VAL A 282 11.05 -0.68 1.46
C VAL A 282 11.70 0.16 0.37
N TRP A 283 11.71 1.47 0.60
CA TRP A 283 12.16 2.47 -0.35
C TRP A 283 13.59 2.94 -0.04
N ARG A 284 14.41 3.11 -1.09
CA ARG A 284 15.72 3.77 -1.06
C ARG A 284 15.75 4.84 -2.15
N TRP A 285 16.19 6.04 -1.79
CA TRP A 285 16.43 7.10 -2.75
C TRP A 285 17.75 7.80 -2.49
N THR A 286 18.46 8.08 -3.56
CA THR A 286 19.69 8.86 -3.56
C THR A 286 19.47 10.06 -4.47
N THR A 287 19.93 11.24 -4.08
CA THR A 287 19.84 12.45 -4.89
C THR A 287 21.25 13.03 -5.05
N CYS A 288 21.57 13.50 -6.25
CA CYS A 288 22.68 14.43 -6.43
C CYS A 288 22.20 15.69 -7.15
N ILE A 289 22.65 16.85 -6.68
CA ILE A 289 22.33 18.15 -7.27
C ILE A 289 23.65 18.73 -7.76
N LYS A 290 23.83 18.74 -9.08
CA LYS A 290 25.05 19.24 -9.72
C LYS A 290 25.10 20.77 -9.57
N PRO A 291 26.27 21.37 -9.34
CA PRO A 291 26.39 22.83 -9.34
C PRO A 291 26.07 23.41 -10.71
N ARG A 292 25.78 24.71 -10.78
CA ARG A 292 25.71 25.38 -12.08
C ARG A 292 27.12 25.38 -12.69
N GLU A 293 27.23 25.14 -13.99
CA GLU A 293 28.52 25.26 -14.68
C GLU A 293 29.16 26.62 -14.38
N GLY A 294 30.42 26.59 -13.93
CA GLY A 294 31.18 27.76 -13.55
C GLY A 294 30.85 28.39 -12.17
N SER A 295 29.99 27.79 -11.33
CA SER A 295 29.69 28.37 -9.99
C SER A 295 30.74 28.06 -8.92
N GLY A 296 31.62 27.08 -9.15
CA GLY A 296 32.61 26.62 -8.17
C GLY A 296 32.02 25.90 -6.94
N SER A 297 30.71 25.68 -6.90
CA SER A 297 30.03 25.00 -5.79
C SER A 297 30.23 23.47 -5.86
N SER A 298 30.23 22.79 -4.71
CA SER A 298 30.27 21.33 -4.66
C SER A 298 28.92 20.71 -5.04
N VAL A 299 28.94 19.46 -5.49
CA VAL A 299 27.73 18.65 -5.68
C VAL A 299 27.11 18.36 -4.32
N ILE A 300 25.80 18.55 -4.20
CA ILE A 300 25.04 18.16 -3.00
C ILE A 300 24.59 16.71 -3.18
N HIS A 301 24.74 15.89 -2.14
CA HIS A 301 24.36 14.49 -2.15
C HIS A 301 23.45 14.16 -0.96
N PHE A 302 22.36 13.47 -1.23
CA PHE A 302 21.49 12.87 -0.22
C PHE A 302 21.41 11.37 -0.44
N GLU A 303 21.52 10.60 0.64
CA GLU A 303 21.32 9.16 0.62
C GLU A 303 20.34 8.79 1.73
N GLN A 304 19.20 8.25 1.34
CA GLN A 304 18.07 8.02 2.24
C GLN A 304 17.43 6.67 1.96
N SER A 305 16.89 6.05 3.01
CA SER A 305 16.11 4.83 2.91
C SER A 305 15.19 4.68 4.10
N GLN A 306 14.04 4.04 3.92
CA GLN A 306 13.16 3.74 5.06
C GLN A 306 13.80 2.85 6.12
N LEU A 307 14.83 2.06 5.77
CA LEU A 307 15.62 1.32 6.76
C LEU A 307 16.38 2.28 7.70
N ALA A 308 16.93 3.37 7.17
CA ALA A 308 17.55 4.42 7.99
C ALA A 308 16.51 5.24 8.79
N GLY A 309 15.23 5.18 8.39
CA GLY A 309 14.10 5.73 9.13
C GLY A 309 13.53 4.79 10.20
N ALA A 310 13.99 3.54 10.26
CA ALA A 310 13.50 2.56 11.22
C ALA A 310 14.19 2.72 12.58
N VAL A 311 13.40 2.71 13.65
CA VAL A 311 13.92 2.66 15.02
C VAL A 311 14.14 1.19 15.40
N LEU A 312 15.30 0.66 15.01
CA LEU A 312 15.71 -0.72 15.32
C LEU A 312 16.64 -0.73 16.55
N SER A 313 16.34 -1.58 17.53
CA SER A 313 17.25 -1.83 18.66
C SER A 313 18.10 -3.08 18.43
N THR A 314 19.32 -3.08 18.97
CA THR A 314 20.21 -4.25 18.97
C THR A 314 19.55 -5.45 19.64
N THR A 315 18.77 -5.22 20.69
CA THR A 315 17.97 -6.27 21.37
C THR A 315 16.94 -6.90 20.43
N GLN A 316 16.25 -6.10 19.61
CA GLN A 316 15.30 -6.64 18.62
C GLN A 316 16.02 -7.43 17.53
N LEU A 317 17.12 -6.89 16.98
CA LEU A 317 17.91 -7.57 15.95
C LEU A 317 18.48 -8.90 16.46
N HIS A 318 19.00 -8.92 17.68
CA HIS A 318 19.50 -10.15 18.30
C HIS A 318 18.39 -11.19 18.48
N ARG A 319 17.15 -10.78 18.79
CA ARG A 319 16.01 -11.70 18.87
C ARG A 319 15.56 -12.26 17.52
N MET A 320 16.00 -11.67 16.42
CA MET A 320 15.73 -12.12 15.05
C MET A 320 16.87 -12.98 14.47
N ALA A 321 17.99 -13.13 15.18
CA ALA A 321 19.13 -13.92 14.71
C ALA A 321 18.78 -15.41 14.63
N ALA A 322 19.27 -16.09 13.59
CA ALA A 322 18.93 -17.50 13.33
C ALA A 322 19.40 -18.46 14.44
N ASP A 323 20.45 -18.09 15.17
CA ASP A 323 21.02 -18.82 16.31
C ASP A 323 20.47 -18.35 17.67
N TYR A 324 19.57 -17.36 17.67
CA TYR A 324 18.90 -16.94 18.90
C TYR A 324 17.98 -18.04 19.40
N ILE A 325 18.13 -18.41 20.68
CA ILE A 325 17.25 -19.36 21.36
C ILE A 325 16.16 -18.55 22.07
N PRO A 326 14.93 -18.48 21.52
CA PRO A 326 13.87 -17.68 22.11
C PRO A 326 13.36 -18.29 23.42
N GLN A 327 13.06 -17.42 24.38
CA GLN A 327 12.31 -17.78 25.58
C GLN A 327 11.02 -16.97 25.61
N LEU A 328 9.91 -17.59 26.05
CA LEU A 328 8.65 -16.88 26.19
C LEU A 328 8.78 -15.79 27.26
N SER A 329 8.39 -14.57 26.90
CA SER A 329 8.15 -13.51 27.88
C SER A 329 6.95 -13.85 28.76
N GLU A 330 6.69 -13.07 29.81
CA GLU A 330 5.45 -13.20 30.59
C GLU A 330 4.20 -13.12 29.70
N GLU A 331 4.20 -12.19 28.73
CA GLU A 331 3.13 -12.07 27.73
C GLU A 331 3.07 -13.30 26.81
N GLY A 332 4.21 -13.88 26.45
CA GLY A 332 4.27 -15.12 25.66
C GLY A 332 3.72 -16.33 26.41
N LEU A 333 4.03 -16.46 27.70
CA LEU A 333 3.47 -17.51 28.57
C LEU A 333 1.96 -17.37 28.72
N LEU A 334 1.48 -16.13 28.86
CA LEU A 334 0.06 -15.82 28.92
C LEU A 334 -0.66 -16.21 27.63
N ARG A 335 -0.12 -15.84 26.45
CA ARG A 335 -0.68 -16.23 25.15
C ARG A 335 -0.69 -17.74 24.97
N ARG A 336 0.41 -18.43 25.32
CA ARG A 336 0.46 -19.90 25.30
C ARG A 336 -0.67 -20.49 26.13
N ARG A 337 -0.88 -19.96 27.34
CA ARG A 337 -1.94 -20.44 28.21
C ARG A 337 -3.33 -20.17 27.64
N ALA A 338 -3.57 -19.02 27.02
CA ALA A 338 -4.81 -18.76 26.31
C ALA A 338 -5.05 -19.79 25.20
N PHE A 339 -4.04 -20.13 24.40
CA PHE A 339 -4.14 -21.17 23.37
C PHE A 339 -4.44 -22.55 23.95
N GLU A 340 -3.80 -22.93 25.06
CA GLU A 340 -4.10 -24.20 25.76
C GLU A 340 -5.56 -24.27 26.25
N LEU A 341 -6.15 -23.14 26.62
CA LEU A 341 -7.52 -23.04 27.10
C LEU A 341 -8.55 -22.98 25.95
N MET A 342 -8.14 -22.70 24.71
CA MET A 342 -8.98 -22.71 23.51
C MET A 342 -9.12 -24.14 22.94
N ASP A 343 -9.58 -25.06 23.79
CA ASP A 343 -9.67 -26.50 23.50
C ASP A 343 -10.99 -26.94 22.85
N GLY A 344 -11.85 -25.98 22.48
CA GLY A 344 -13.19 -26.21 21.94
C GLY A 344 -14.24 -26.58 22.98
N ARG A 345 -13.92 -26.51 24.28
CA ARG A 345 -14.84 -26.83 25.39
C ARG A 345 -15.12 -25.64 26.29
N ALA A 346 -14.13 -24.80 26.54
CA ALA A 346 -14.28 -23.63 27.39
C ALA A 346 -14.88 -22.44 26.64
N SER A 347 -15.84 -21.74 27.26
CA SER A 347 -16.32 -20.45 26.74
C SER A 347 -15.28 -19.34 26.94
N LEU A 348 -15.38 -18.25 26.18
CA LEU A 348 -14.52 -17.08 26.35
C LEU A 348 -14.53 -16.53 27.78
N GLU A 349 -15.68 -16.57 28.46
CA GLU A 349 -15.78 -16.17 29.86
C GLU A 349 -14.99 -17.11 30.78
N GLU A 350 -15.10 -18.43 30.58
CA GLU A 350 -14.37 -19.42 31.39
C GLU A 350 -12.86 -19.30 31.18
N ILE A 351 -12.43 -19.10 29.93
CA ILE A 351 -11.03 -18.82 29.59
C ILE A 351 -10.57 -17.55 30.33
N ALA A 352 -11.34 -16.46 30.25
CA ALA A 352 -11.02 -15.21 30.90
C ALA A 352 -10.89 -15.34 32.42
N ARG A 353 -11.83 -16.02 33.08
CA ARG A 353 -11.79 -16.26 34.54
C ARG A 353 -10.56 -17.07 34.95
N ARG A 354 -10.18 -18.09 34.17
CA ARG A 354 -8.96 -18.88 34.42
C ARG A 354 -7.69 -18.04 34.25
N LEU A 355 -7.61 -17.25 33.17
CA LEU A 355 -6.48 -16.34 32.96
C LEU A 355 -6.35 -15.30 34.06
N THR A 356 -7.46 -14.77 34.60
CA THR A 356 -7.40 -13.86 35.76
C THR A 356 -6.88 -14.54 37.02
N ALA A 357 -7.31 -15.78 37.28
CA ALA A 357 -6.84 -16.54 38.45
C ALA A 357 -5.35 -16.89 38.35
N GLU A 358 -4.87 -17.26 37.15
CA GLU A 358 -3.48 -17.67 36.91
C GLU A 358 -2.53 -16.48 36.73
N PHE A 359 -3.02 -15.33 36.25
CA PHE A 359 -2.22 -14.12 35.99
C PHE A 359 -2.80 -12.86 36.68
N PRO A 360 -2.95 -12.85 38.03
CA PRO A 360 -3.60 -11.76 38.75
C PRO A 360 -2.83 -10.43 38.72
N ARG A 361 -1.53 -10.48 38.42
CA ARG A 361 -0.72 -9.25 38.20
C ARG A 361 -1.04 -8.58 36.87
N ARG A 362 -1.48 -9.36 35.88
CA ARG A 362 -1.79 -8.88 34.53
C ARG A 362 -3.26 -8.49 34.39
N PHE A 363 -4.15 -9.20 35.08
CA PHE A 363 -5.59 -8.97 35.03
C PHE A 363 -6.13 -8.72 36.43
N SER A 364 -6.63 -7.51 36.66
CA SER A 364 -7.31 -7.17 37.91
C SER A 364 -8.77 -7.66 37.95
N SER A 365 -9.33 -8.04 36.80
CA SER A 365 -10.67 -8.60 36.68
C SER A 365 -10.79 -9.56 35.48
N TRP A 366 -11.82 -10.41 35.50
CA TRP A 366 -12.10 -11.32 34.40
C TRP A 366 -12.57 -10.59 33.14
N GLN A 367 -13.19 -9.42 33.26
CA GLN A 367 -13.54 -8.60 32.10
C GLN A 367 -12.31 -8.08 31.36
N GLN A 368 -11.22 -7.76 32.08
CA GLN A 368 -9.96 -7.37 31.46
C GLN A 368 -9.31 -8.55 30.72
N ALA A 369 -9.37 -9.75 31.31
CA ALA A 369 -8.91 -10.98 30.66
C ALA A 369 -9.80 -11.37 29.47
N LEU A 370 -11.09 -11.05 29.52
CA LEU A 370 -12.03 -11.33 28.43
C LEU A 370 -11.65 -10.58 27.17
N SER A 371 -11.30 -9.29 27.26
CA SER A 371 -10.84 -8.53 26.09
C SER A 371 -9.60 -9.17 25.45
N PHE A 372 -8.65 -9.63 26.27
CA PHE A 372 -7.46 -10.32 25.79
C PHE A 372 -7.79 -11.67 25.13
N ALA A 373 -8.59 -12.52 25.79
CA ALA A 373 -9.00 -13.82 25.25
C ALA A 373 -9.84 -13.66 23.96
N SER A 374 -10.67 -12.62 23.88
CA SER A 374 -11.49 -12.32 22.71
C SER A 374 -10.64 -11.94 21.50
N ILE A 375 -9.60 -11.12 21.69
CA ILE A 375 -8.65 -10.75 20.61
C ILE A 375 -7.97 -12.01 20.06
N ILE A 376 -7.47 -12.89 20.94
CA ILE A 376 -6.82 -14.13 20.52
C ILE A 376 -7.82 -15.06 19.83
N SER A 377 -9.05 -15.15 20.33
CA SER A 377 -10.08 -15.99 19.73
C SER A 377 -10.44 -15.50 18.33
N GLN A 378 -10.61 -14.19 18.15
CA GLN A 378 -10.90 -13.61 16.85
C GLN A 378 -9.83 -13.95 15.80
N GLU A 379 -8.56 -14.04 16.22
CA GLU A 379 -7.44 -14.30 15.32
C GLU A 379 -7.17 -15.81 15.09
N PHE A 380 -7.41 -16.66 16.10
CA PHE A 380 -6.94 -18.05 16.09
C PHE A 380 -8.01 -19.13 16.33
N SER A 381 -9.28 -18.77 16.50
CA SER A 381 -10.39 -19.74 16.56
C SER A 381 -10.90 -20.11 15.15
N ARG A 382 -11.67 -21.20 15.06
CA ARG A 382 -12.15 -21.78 13.80
C ARG A 382 -13.56 -21.32 13.43
#